data_AF-A0A956BFN6-F1
#
_entry.id   AF-A0A956BFN6-F1
#
_cell.length_a   1.000
_cell.length_b   1.000
_cell.length_c   1.000
_cell.angle_alpha   90.00
_cell.angle_beta   90.00
_cell.angle_gamma   90.00
#
_symmetry.space_group_name_H-M   'P 1'
#
loop_
_entity.id
_entity.type
_entity.pdbx_description
1 polymer ?
#
loop_
_entity_poly.entity_id
_entity_poly.type
_entity_poly.pdbx_seq_one_letter_code
_entity_poly.pdbx_strand_id
1 'polypeptide(L)'
;MLAVFFTIEQDALLSLCALLSPSAYDDLFGVQEDGTDDDRPTRGEVIGAIIDHIDADNDMVVVDEQCQIQQSGAGAEERRYRDLEYGPKNEPFTTLDELLTVPGVTPQFLELFRSNLTVYAVADRFYVNLADAQGYMGFLCAHTTLSQASINVCQTPQFAAEIGFLSLALEGWVAFFSSPLGLLDFYLGFSSGQAEQRVEDGIAAGQMIAFRTEQDFITVLNLFVNNPETAAQYAMLADPTRAQLLGYVATGGTGQFQRFSVDFDQTEMRRKISVDIPRVFRISATGSFGIATRTITAVVDFTQDGRMLYYREY
;
A
#
# COMPACT_ATOMS: atom_id res chain seq x y z
N MET A 1 -8.52 4.10 3.95
CA MET A 1 -7.08 3.92 4.25
C MET A 1 -6.37 3.91 2.91
N LEU A 2 -5.38 4.77 2.73
CA LEU A 2 -4.79 5.10 1.44
C LEU A 2 -3.52 4.29 1.20
N ALA A 3 -3.46 3.60 0.07
CA ALA A 3 -2.24 2.98 -0.40
C ALA A 3 -1.60 3.89 -1.45
N VAL A 4 -0.37 4.33 -1.20
CA VAL A 4 0.38 5.21 -2.10
C VAL A 4 1.14 4.31 -3.09
N PHE A 5 0.68 4.27 -4.34
CA PHE A 5 1.32 3.54 -5.44
C PHE A 5 2.17 4.47 -6.31
N PHE A 6 3.07 3.85 -7.09
CA PHE A 6 4.05 4.42 -8.03
C PHE A 6 3.53 5.47 -9.03
N THR A 7 2.22 5.69 -9.11
CA THR A 7 1.55 6.79 -9.78
C THR A 7 0.33 7.13 -8.93
N ILE A 8 0.24 8.35 -8.38
CA ILE A 8 -0.98 8.78 -7.68
C ILE A 8 -2.05 8.99 -8.75
N GLU A 9 -2.82 7.93 -9.01
CA GLU A 9 -4.00 7.99 -9.84
C GLU A 9 -5.02 8.96 -9.21
N GLN A 10 -5.91 9.50 -10.04
CA GLN A 10 -6.88 10.52 -9.61
C GLN A 10 -7.77 10.07 -8.43
N ASP A 11 -7.96 8.78 -8.21
CA ASP A 11 -8.70 8.25 -7.05
C ASP A 11 -7.88 8.16 -5.77
N ALA A 12 -6.59 7.85 -5.89
CA ALA A 12 -5.67 7.93 -4.76
C ALA A 12 -5.59 9.40 -4.31
N LEU A 13 -5.58 10.34 -5.26
CA LEU A 13 -5.71 11.77 -4.99
C LEU A 13 -7.04 12.10 -4.29
N LEU A 14 -8.19 11.67 -4.83
CA LEU A 14 -9.49 11.94 -4.22
C LEU A 14 -9.63 11.34 -2.81
N SER A 15 -9.09 10.14 -2.60
CA SER A 15 -9.10 9.49 -1.29
C SER A 15 -8.17 10.22 -0.29
N LEU A 16 -7.06 10.78 -0.76
CA LEU A 16 -6.10 11.52 0.06
C LEU A 16 -6.68 12.88 0.42
N CYS A 17 -7.32 13.52 -0.54
CA CYS A 17 -8.16 14.67 -0.33
C CYS A 17 -9.28 14.42 0.69
N ALA A 18 -10.04 13.33 0.56
CA ALA A 18 -11.11 13.00 1.50
C ALA A 18 -10.57 12.74 2.92
N LEU A 19 -9.38 12.15 3.03
CA LEU A 19 -8.70 11.95 4.31
C LEU A 19 -8.34 13.28 4.99
N LEU A 20 -7.88 14.25 4.21
CA LEU A 20 -7.42 15.56 4.70
C LEU A 20 -8.53 16.62 4.76
N SER A 21 -9.66 16.39 4.08
CA SER A 21 -10.78 17.34 3.91
C SER A 21 -11.49 17.80 5.19
N PRO A 22 -11.63 17.00 6.28
CA PRO A 22 -12.32 17.47 7.47
C PRO A 22 -11.71 18.76 8.04
N SER A 23 -12.57 19.73 8.39
CA SER A 23 -12.16 21.01 9.00
C SER A 23 -11.52 20.86 10.37
N ALA A 24 -11.72 19.72 11.04
CA ALA A 24 -11.00 19.39 12.28
C ALA A 24 -9.46 19.37 12.11
N TYR A 25 -8.97 19.29 10.87
CA TYR A 25 -7.55 19.31 10.54
C TYR A 25 -7.06 20.66 10.01
N ASP A 26 -7.91 21.69 10.00
CA ASP A 26 -7.58 23.03 9.52
C ASP A 26 -6.32 23.58 10.21
N ASP A 27 -6.14 23.35 11.51
CA ASP A 27 -4.97 23.81 12.28
C ASP A 27 -3.62 23.25 11.79
N LEU A 28 -3.63 22.12 11.07
CA LEU A 28 -2.42 21.50 10.50
C LEU A 28 -2.01 22.13 9.17
N PHE A 29 -2.92 22.85 8.52
CA PHE A 29 -2.73 23.43 7.20
C PHE A 29 -2.90 24.95 7.26
N GLY A 30 -2.42 25.67 6.25
CA GLY A 30 -2.77 27.08 6.10
C GLY A 30 -4.22 27.18 5.63
N VAL A 31 -5.17 27.41 6.54
CA VAL A 31 -6.50 27.88 6.13
C VAL A 31 -6.40 29.38 5.89
N GLN A 32 -6.60 29.76 4.63
CA GLN A 32 -6.51 31.13 4.15
C GLN A 32 -7.79 31.90 4.55
N GLU A 33 -8.06 32.03 5.84
CA GLU A 33 -9.30 32.69 6.31
C GLU A 33 -9.19 34.22 6.40
N ASP A 34 -8.00 34.83 6.38
CA ASP A 34 -7.89 36.28 6.68
C ASP A 34 -6.86 37.10 5.87
N GLY A 35 -6.31 36.59 4.76
CA GLY A 35 -5.47 37.40 3.85
C GLY A 35 -4.17 37.95 4.45
N THR A 36 -3.79 37.49 5.64
CA THR A 36 -2.43 37.57 6.17
C THR A 36 -1.64 36.38 5.62
N ASP A 37 -0.46 36.62 5.07
CA ASP A 37 0.53 35.60 4.68
C ASP A 37 0.83 34.69 5.90
N ASP A 38 0.02 33.66 6.11
CA ASP A 38 0.41 32.52 6.93
C ASP A 38 1.17 31.61 5.97
N ASP A 39 2.49 31.51 6.16
CA ASP A 39 3.44 30.70 5.37
C ASP A 39 3.15 29.18 5.43
N ARG A 40 1.95 28.79 5.88
CA ARG A 40 1.56 27.40 6.01
C ARG A 40 1.01 26.89 4.67
N PRO A 41 1.48 25.72 4.21
CA PRO A 41 0.99 25.14 2.98
C PRO A 41 -0.49 24.75 3.13
N THR A 42 -1.25 25.03 2.08
CA THR A 42 -2.62 24.56 1.93
C THR A 42 -2.65 23.04 1.78
N ARG A 43 -3.83 22.44 1.98
CA ARG A 43 -4.02 20.98 1.78
C ARG A 43 -3.60 20.53 0.39
N GLY A 44 -4.01 21.28 -0.64
CA GLY A 44 -3.67 20.99 -2.03
C GLY A 44 -2.15 21.07 -2.28
N GLU A 45 -1.46 21.99 -1.63
CA GLU A 45 0.01 22.09 -1.71
C GLU A 45 0.71 20.92 -1.01
N VAL A 46 0.24 20.47 0.16
CA VAL A 46 0.80 19.28 0.83
C VAL A 46 0.58 18.03 -0.02
N ILE A 47 -0.62 17.86 -0.58
CA ILE A 47 -0.93 16.72 -1.44
C ILE A 47 -0.08 16.75 -2.72
N GLY A 48 -0.01 17.90 -3.38
CA GLY A 48 0.87 18.10 -4.54
C GLY A 48 2.32 17.80 -4.19
N ALA A 49 2.80 18.26 -3.03
CA ALA A 49 4.18 18.02 -2.60
C ALA A 49 4.46 16.54 -2.34
N ILE A 50 3.47 15.77 -1.87
CA ILE A 50 3.59 14.31 -1.73
C ILE A 50 3.71 13.65 -3.12
N ILE A 51 2.96 14.12 -4.12
CA ILE A 51 3.00 13.60 -5.49
C ILE A 51 4.36 13.87 -6.13
N ASP A 52 4.78 15.15 -6.17
CA ASP A 52 6.08 15.60 -6.70
C ASP A 52 7.28 14.95 -5.99
N HIS A 53 7.12 14.48 -4.74
CA HIS A 53 8.21 13.82 -4.03
C HIS A 53 8.45 12.39 -4.54
N ILE A 54 7.46 11.78 -5.18
CA ILE A 54 7.39 10.35 -5.52
C ILE A 54 7.55 10.10 -7.02
N ASP A 55 6.98 10.97 -7.86
CA ASP A 55 6.97 10.78 -9.30
C ASP A 55 8.34 11.07 -9.94
N ALA A 56 8.54 10.54 -11.14
CA ALA A 56 9.85 10.54 -11.79
C ALA A 56 10.12 11.81 -12.60
N ASP A 57 9.13 12.70 -12.74
CA ASP A 57 9.27 13.92 -13.51
C ASP A 57 9.80 15.07 -12.63
N ASN A 58 9.66 16.31 -13.09
CA ASN A 58 10.10 17.51 -12.35
C ASN A 58 9.03 18.61 -12.47
N ASP A 59 7.81 18.23 -12.88
CA ASP A 59 6.72 19.13 -13.20
C ASP A 59 5.84 19.28 -11.96
N MET A 60 5.80 20.49 -11.41
CA MET A 60 5.07 20.73 -10.17
C MET A 60 3.57 20.43 -10.31
N VAL A 61 3.07 19.50 -9.50
CA VAL A 61 1.65 19.15 -9.42
C VAL A 61 0.91 20.14 -8.52
N VAL A 62 -0.10 20.81 -9.10
CA VAL A 62 -1.00 21.71 -8.38
C VAL A 62 -2.35 21.03 -8.21
N VAL A 63 -2.80 20.90 -6.97
CA VAL A 63 -4.12 20.33 -6.62
C VAL A 63 -5.02 21.47 -6.13
N ASP A 64 -6.17 21.64 -6.78
CA ASP A 64 -7.16 22.64 -6.35
C ASP A 64 -8.03 22.18 -5.18
N GLU A 65 -8.89 23.08 -4.69
CA GLU A 65 -9.82 22.80 -3.58
C GLU A 65 -10.86 21.71 -3.93
N GLN A 66 -11.08 21.46 -5.23
CA GLN A 66 -11.94 20.41 -5.75
C GLN A 66 -11.16 19.10 -6.00
N CYS A 67 -9.91 19.03 -5.54
CA CYS A 67 -9.06 17.87 -5.64
C CYS A 67 -8.83 17.38 -7.07
N GLN A 68 -8.71 18.34 -7.98
CA GLN A 68 -8.33 18.12 -9.36
C GLN A 68 -6.87 18.54 -9.57
N ILE A 69 -6.14 17.74 -10.35
CA ILE A 69 -4.80 18.11 -10.81
C ILE A 69 -4.96 19.19 -11.87
N GLN A 70 -4.51 20.40 -11.56
CA GLN A 70 -4.38 21.45 -12.55
C GLN A 70 -3.00 21.30 -13.22
N GLN A 71 -2.97 20.73 -14.43
CA GLN A 71 -1.76 20.69 -15.25
C GLN A 71 -1.25 22.12 -15.47
N SER A 72 -0.27 22.52 -14.66
CA SER A 72 0.33 23.84 -14.69
C SER A 72 1.81 23.64 -15.00
N GLY A 73 2.14 23.41 -16.27
CA GLY A 73 3.50 23.19 -16.77
C GLY A 73 4.41 24.42 -16.72
N ALA A 74 4.46 25.14 -15.60
CA ALA A 74 5.24 26.37 -15.45
C ALA A 74 6.03 26.47 -14.13
N GLY A 75 6.01 25.44 -13.27
CA GLY A 75 6.81 25.39 -12.05
C GLY A 75 7.69 24.15 -12.02
N ALA A 76 8.98 24.32 -11.71
CA ALA A 76 9.86 23.21 -11.37
C ALA A 76 9.60 22.80 -9.91
N GLU A 77 9.49 21.51 -9.63
CA GLU A 77 9.33 20.94 -8.28
C GLU A 77 10.34 21.49 -7.28
N GLU A 78 11.58 21.72 -7.74
CA GLU A 78 12.69 22.32 -6.98
C GLU A 78 12.30 23.61 -6.26
N ARG A 79 11.27 24.33 -6.74
CA ARG A 79 10.77 25.53 -6.07
C ARG A 79 10.25 25.24 -4.65
N ARG A 80 9.64 24.08 -4.41
CA ARG A 80 9.16 23.66 -3.07
C ARG A 80 10.30 23.30 -2.12
N TYR A 81 11.46 22.97 -2.66
CA TYR A 81 12.63 22.48 -1.92
C TYR A 81 13.75 23.52 -1.84
N ARG A 82 13.57 24.73 -2.39
CA ARG A 82 14.63 25.74 -2.52
C ARG A 82 15.31 26.11 -1.19
N ASP A 83 14.54 26.13 -0.11
CA ASP A 83 15.02 26.50 1.22
C ASP A 83 15.43 25.28 2.07
N LEU A 84 15.41 24.08 1.48
CA LEU A 84 15.78 22.82 2.11
C LEU A 84 17.14 22.34 1.59
N GLU A 85 17.87 21.61 2.44
CA GLU A 85 19.19 21.06 2.06
C GLU A 85 19.08 19.83 1.13
N TYR A 86 17.87 19.43 0.77
CA TYR A 86 17.56 18.24 -0.02
C TYR A 86 16.49 18.54 -1.07
N GLY A 87 16.49 17.78 -2.16
CA GLY A 87 15.50 17.88 -3.23
C GLY A 87 14.36 16.87 -3.12
N PRO A 88 13.42 16.87 -4.08
CA PRO A 88 12.44 15.79 -4.19
C PRO A 88 13.18 14.46 -4.43
N LYS A 89 12.59 13.37 -3.95
CA LYS A 89 13.23 12.05 -4.00
C LYS A 89 13.12 11.42 -5.39
N ASN A 90 12.02 11.72 -6.09
CA ASN A 90 11.64 11.21 -7.41
C ASN A 90 11.66 9.68 -7.47
N GLU A 91 11.39 9.06 -6.32
CA GLU A 91 11.28 7.62 -6.11
C GLU A 91 10.23 7.39 -5.02
N PRO A 92 9.47 6.27 -5.06
CA PRO A 92 8.48 6.00 -4.02
C PRO A 92 9.07 5.86 -2.63
N PHE A 93 8.24 6.19 -1.63
CA PHE A 93 8.62 6.00 -0.23
C PHE A 93 8.98 4.56 0.05
N THR A 94 10.00 4.36 0.87
CA THR A 94 10.33 3.04 1.41
C THR A 94 9.79 2.85 2.82
N THR A 95 9.51 3.96 3.51
CA THR A 95 8.93 4.01 4.85
C THR A 95 7.96 5.17 4.99
N LEU A 96 6.99 5.05 5.89
CA LEU A 96 6.08 6.15 6.20
C LEU A 96 6.78 7.37 6.83
N ASP A 97 7.92 7.16 7.51
CA ASP A 97 8.64 8.24 8.17
C ASP A 97 9.30 9.19 7.14
N GLU A 98 9.52 8.75 5.90
CA GLU A 98 9.96 9.61 4.79
C GLU A 98 8.92 10.66 4.40
N LEU A 99 7.64 10.49 4.74
CA LEU A 99 6.66 11.55 4.50
C LEU A 99 7.08 12.87 5.20
N LEU A 100 7.88 12.81 6.26
CA LEU A 100 8.38 13.98 6.96
C LEU A 100 9.45 14.77 6.18
N THR A 101 9.97 14.24 5.07
CA THR A 101 10.82 15.01 4.15
C THR A 101 9.98 15.81 3.16
N VAL A 102 8.69 15.54 3.04
CA VAL A 102 7.80 16.30 2.15
C VAL A 102 7.51 17.69 2.76
N PRO A 103 7.70 18.78 1.98
CA PRO A 103 7.32 20.12 2.42
C PRO A 103 5.86 20.18 2.88
N GLY A 104 5.65 20.68 4.10
CA GLY A 104 4.32 20.79 4.70
C GLY A 104 3.82 19.58 5.49
N VAL A 105 4.54 18.45 5.45
CA VAL A 105 4.23 17.30 6.31
C VAL A 105 4.95 17.43 7.66
N THR A 106 4.17 17.67 8.71
CA THR A 106 4.68 17.81 10.08
C THR A 106 4.68 16.48 10.84
N PRO A 107 5.42 16.36 11.96
CA PRO A 107 5.30 15.20 12.85
C PRO A 107 3.87 14.96 13.34
N GLN A 108 3.11 16.04 13.59
CA GLN A 108 1.71 15.98 13.99
C GLN A 108 0.82 15.43 12.87
N PHE A 109 1.05 15.85 11.62
CA PHE A 109 0.40 15.26 10.45
C PHE A 109 0.64 13.75 10.42
N LEU A 110 1.92 13.34 10.51
CA LEU A 110 2.24 11.92 10.42
C LEU A 110 1.59 11.15 11.56
N GLU A 111 1.63 11.63 12.80
CA GLU A 111 1.01 10.96 13.95
C GLU A 111 -0.50 10.71 13.74
N LEU A 112 -1.22 11.71 13.24
CA LEU A 112 -2.67 11.64 12.99
C LEU A 112 -3.01 10.68 11.86
N PHE A 113 -2.31 10.79 10.73
CA PHE A 113 -2.63 10.02 9.52
C PHE A 113 -1.87 8.72 9.39
N ARG A 114 -0.91 8.40 10.29
CA ARG A 114 -0.05 7.19 10.21
C ARG A 114 -0.86 5.93 10.03
N SER A 115 -1.94 5.80 10.79
CA SER A 115 -2.80 4.61 10.75
C SER A 115 -3.58 4.49 9.46
N ASN A 116 -3.73 5.58 8.70
CA ASN A 116 -4.47 5.63 7.46
C ASN A 116 -3.59 5.59 6.21
N LEU A 117 -2.27 5.56 6.36
CA LEU A 117 -1.29 5.56 5.29
C LEU A 117 -0.48 4.27 5.35
N THR A 118 -0.05 3.79 4.20
CA THR A 118 0.81 2.62 4.09
C THR A 118 1.75 2.76 2.90
N VAL A 119 2.94 2.20 3.04
CA VAL A 119 4.00 2.23 2.02
C VAL A 119 4.38 0.79 1.71
N TYR A 120 4.15 0.38 0.47
CA TYR A 120 4.46 -0.98 0.00
C TYR A 120 5.75 -1.08 -0.81
N ALA A 121 6.30 0.07 -1.23
CA ALA A 121 7.44 0.14 -2.14
C ALA A 121 8.77 0.09 -1.37
N VAL A 122 9.05 -1.05 -0.74
CA VAL A 122 10.33 -1.21 -0.05
C VAL A 122 11.47 -1.55 -1.05
N ALA A 123 11.19 -1.96 -2.30
CA ALA A 123 12.24 -2.27 -3.29
C ALA A 123 11.75 -2.46 -4.76
N ASP A 124 11.04 -1.51 -5.38
CA ASP A 124 10.40 -1.65 -6.73
C ASP A 124 9.45 -2.85 -6.91
N ARG A 125 9.30 -3.65 -5.86
CA ARG A 125 8.58 -4.92 -5.83
C ARG A 125 7.66 -4.97 -4.63
N PHE A 126 6.49 -5.56 -4.84
CA PHE A 126 5.44 -5.80 -3.88
C PHE A 126 5.67 -7.14 -3.18
N TYR A 127 5.89 -7.10 -1.88
CA TYR A 127 6.24 -8.27 -1.07
C TYR A 127 5.00 -9.06 -0.66
N VAL A 128 4.61 -10.04 -1.48
CA VAL A 128 3.33 -10.75 -1.34
C VAL A 128 3.21 -11.47 0.02
N ASN A 129 4.28 -12.07 0.53
CA ASN A 129 4.24 -12.77 1.82
C ASN A 129 4.06 -11.85 3.05
N LEU A 130 4.18 -10.52 2.89
CA LEU A 130 4.03 -9.53 3.96
C LEU A 130 2.85 -8.58 3.74
N ALA A 131 2.25 -8.63 2.56
CA ALA A 131 1.15 -7.77 2.21
C ALA A 131 -0.11 -8.12 2.99
N ASP A 132 -0.89 -7.10 3.31
CA ASP A 132 -2.24 -7.27 3.83
C ASP A 132 -3.30 -7.06 2.75
N ALA A 133 -4.58 -7.25 3.08
CA ALA A 133 -5.66 -7.11 2.11
C ALA A 133 -5.70 -5.72 1.45
N GLN A 134 -5.20 -4.65 2.08
CA GLN A 134 -5.16 -3.36 1.41
C GLN A 134 -4.02 -3.26 0.42
N GLY A 135 -2.84 -3.78 0.80
CA GLY A 135 -1.71 -3.90 -0.10
C GLY A 135 -2.08 -4.71 -1.33
N TYR A 136 -2.73 -5.85 -1.12
CA TYR A 136 -3.26 -6.67 -2.19
C TYR A 136 -4.29 -5.92 -3.03
N MET A 137 -5.26 -5.25 -2.41
CA MET A 137 -6.30 -4.52 -3.15
C MET A 137 -5.68 -3.50 -4.09
N GLY A 138 -4.80 -2.65 -3.56
CA GLY A 138 -4.15 -1.64 -4.38
C GLY A 138 -3.25 -2.23 -5.46
N PHE A 139 -2.49 -3.29 -5.14
CA PHE A 139 -1.65 -3.98 -6.13
C PHE A 139 -2.49 -4.60 -7.25
N LEU A 140 -3.60 -5.25 -6.91
CA LEU A 140 -4.53 -5.85 -7.87
C LEU A 140 -5.20 -4.78 -8.73
N CYS A 141 -5.70 -3.68 -8.14
CA CYS A 141 -6.29 -2.56 -8.87
C CYS A 141 -5.35 -2.03 -9.96
N ALA A 142 -4.08 -1.80 -9.61
CA ALA A 142 -3.05 -1.25 -10.50
C ALA A 142 -2.68 -2.17 -11.67
N HIS A 143 -3.01 -3.47 -11.60
CA HIS A 143 -2.64 -4.47 -12.62
C HIS A 143 -3.86 -5.14 -13.26
N THR A 144 -5.03 -4.51 -13.21
CA THR A 144 -6.22 -4.98 -13.93
C THR A 144 -6.13 -4.69 -15.44
N THR A 145 -6.58 -5.62 -16.30
CA THR A 145 -6.48 -5.50 -17.77
C THR A 145 -7.77 -5.03 -18.45
N LEU A 146 -8.74 -4.48 -17.70
CA LEU A 146 -10.02 -4.10 -18.30
C LEU A 146 -9.84 -3.03 -19.39
N SER A 147 -10.43 -3.34 -20.55
CA SER A 147 -10.23 -2.69 -21.86
C SER A 147 -10.72 -1.24 -21.99
N GLN A 148 -10.98 -0.50 -20.91
CA GLN A 148 -11.34 0.92 -20.98
C GLN A 148 -10.25 1.76 -20.30
N ALA A 149 -9.33 2.24 -21.14
CA ALA A 149 -8.06 2.87 -20.81
C ALA A 149 -8.12 4.21 -20.03
N SER A 150 -9.20 4.49 -19.29
CA SER A 150 -9.38 5.77 -18.60
C SER A 150 -10.21 5.72 -17.32
N ILE A 151 -10.62 4.54 -16.86
CA ILE A 151 -11.39 4.38 -15.61
C ILE A 151 -10.65 3.37 -14.75
N ASN A 152 -10.17 3.78 -13.57
CA ASN A 152 -9.62 2.85 -12.59
C ASN A 152 -10.71 1.82 -12.26
N VAL A 153 -10.38 0.55 -12.47
CA VAL A 153 -11.30 -0.57 -12.34
C VAL A 153 -11.92 -0.62 -10.94
N CYS A 154 -11.17 -0.21 -9.92
CA CYS A 154 -11.64 -0.14 -8.54
C CYS A 154 -12.55 1.05 -8.21
N GLN A 155 -12.87 1.93 -9.18
CA GLN A 155 -13.92 2.95 -9.02
C GLN A 155 -15.32 2.35 -9.12
N THR A 156 -15.49 1.30 -9.91
CA THR A 156 -16.81 0.68 -10.06
C THR A 156 -17.08 -0.17 -8.81
N PRO A 157 -18.17 0.09 -8.05
CA PRO A 157 -18.43 -0.62 -6.81
C PRO A 157 -18.42 -2.15 -6.95
N GLN A 158 -18.86 -2.65 -8.11
CA GLN A 158 -18.81 -4.07 -8.42
C GLN A 158 -17.37 -4.61 -8.47
N PHE A 159 -16.48 -3.99 -9.26
CA PHE A 159 -15.10 -4.44 -9.39
C PHE A 159 -14.29 -4.22 -8.10
N ALA A 160 -14.55 -3.11 -7.40
CA ALA A 160 -13.99 -2.87 -6.07
C ALA A 160 -14.38 -3.99 -5.09
N ALA A 161 -15.64 -4.44 -5.15
CA ALA A 161 -16.14 -5.55 -4.33
C ALA A 161 -15.58 -6.92 -4.78
N GLU A 162 -15.21 -7.09 -6.04
CA GLU A 162 -14.54 -8.32 -6.50
C GLU A 162 -13.06 -8.34 -6.05
N ILE A 163 -12.34 -7.23 -6.28
CA ILE A 163 -10.91 -7.11 -5.97
C ILE A 163 -10.67 -7.08 -4.46
N GLY A 164 -11.49 -6.37 -3.69
CA GLY A 164 -11.39 -6.36 -2.23
C GLY A 164 -11.58 -7.76 -1.63
N PHE A 165 -12.45 -8.57 -2.22
CA PHE A 165 -12.69 -9.95 -1.78
C PHE A 165 -11.51 -10.86 -2.11
N LEU A 166 -10.98 -10.76 -3.34
CA LEU A 166 -9.74 -11.47 -3.71
C LEU A 166 -8.58 -11.08 -2.80
N SER A 167 -8.52 -9.82 -2.38
CA SER A 167 -7.48 -9.32 -1.49
C SER A 167 -7.57 -9.89 -0.09
N LEU A 168 -8.79 -10.02 0.46
CA LEU A 168 -9.02 -10.75 1.71
C LEU A 168 -8.65 -12.23 1.56
N ALA A 169 -9.00 -12.86 0.45
CA ALA A 169 -8.63 -14.26 0.20
C ALA A 169 -7.10 -14.45 0.18
N LEU A 170 -6.37 -13.55 -0.47
CA LEU A 170 -4.90 -13.57 -0.51
C LEU A 170 -4.27 -13.32 0.88
N GLU A 171 -4.82 -12.40 1.66
CA GLU A 171 -4.36 -12.21 3.04
C GLU A 171 -4.62 -13.46 3.89
N GLY A 172 -5.82 -14.03 3.80
CA GLY A 172 -6.18 -15.24 4.52
C GLY A 172 -5.36 -16.46 4.11
N TRP A 173 -4.95 -16.53 2.83
CA TRP A 173 -3.96 -17.49 2.35
C TRP A 173 -2.63 -17.33 3.08
N VAL A 174 -2.10 -16.12 3.17
CA VAL A 174 -0.85 -15.86 3.94
C VAL A 174 -1.04 -16.18 5.43
N ALA A 175 -2.18 -15.83 6.01
CA ALA A 175 -2.50 -16.11 7.41
C ALA A 175 -2.56 -17.62 7.70
N PHE A 176 -3.06 -18.42 6.76
CA PHE A 176 -3.07 -19.88 6.87
C PHE A 176 -1.66 -20.45 7.07
N PHE A 177 -0.67 -20.00 6.29
CA PHE A 177 0.73 -20.44 6.46
C PHE A 177 1.41 -19.86 7.71
N SER A 178 0.86 -18.79 8.29
CA SER A 178 1.34 -18.22 9.54
C SER A 178 0.84 -18.99 10.77
N SER A 179 -0.18 -19.85 10.61
CA SER A 179 -0.73 -20.70 11.67
C SER A 179 -0.11 -22.11 11.63
N PRO A 180 0.84 -22.43 12.53
CA PRO A 180 1.47 -23.75 12.54
C PRO A 180 0.47 -24.88 12.82
N LEU A 181 -0.60 -24.61 13.57
CA LEU A 181 -1.68 -25.57 13.80
C LEU A 181 -2.53 -25.78 12.55
N GLY A 182 -2.83 -24.72 11.80
CA GLY A 182 -3.59 -24.83 10.54
C GLY A 182 -2.85 -25.67 9.50
N LEU A 183 -1.53 -25.46 9.35
CA LEU A 183 -0.69 -26.29 8.50
C LEU A 183 -0.63 -27.74 8.97
N LEU A 184 -0.49 -27.97 10.28
CA LEU A 184 -0.44 -29.30 10.85
C LEU A 184 -1.76 -30.06 10.61
N ASP A 185 -2.91 -29.43 10.84
CA ASP A 185 -4.23 -30.01 10.61
C ASP A 185 -4.44 -30.37 9.13
N PHE A 186 -3.98 -29.50 8.22
CA PHE A 186 -3.99 -29.76 6.78
C PHE A 186 -3.13 -30.97 6.41
N TYR A 187 -1.89 -31.04 6.90
CA TYR A 187 -0.98 -32.16 6.61
C TYR A 187 -1.41 -33.49 7.24
N LEU A 188 -2.05 -33.44 8.42
CA LEU A 188 -2.51 -34.64 9.12
C LEU A 188 -3.91 -35.10 8.68
N GLY A 189 -4.58 -34.36 7.80
CA GLY A 189 -5.86 -34.75 7.19
C GLY A 189 -7.00 -34.84 8.20
N PHE A 190 -6.92 -34.13 9.33
CA PHE A 190 -7.93 -34.20 10.39
C PHE A 190 -9.25 -33.49 10.03
N SER A 191 -9.26 -32.63 9.00
CA SER A 191 -10.48 -32.05 8.46
C SER A 191 -11.14 -32.99 7.44
N SER A 192 -12.11 -33.76 7.92
CA SER A 192 -13.21 -34.39 7.17
C SER A 192 -12.85 -35.24 5.93
N GLY A 193 -12.50 -36.51 6.15
CA GLY A 193 -13.02 -37.66 5.37
C GLY A 193 -12.78 -37.76 3.85
N GLN A 194 -12.10 -36.80 3.22
CA GLN A 194 -11.73 -36.81 1.80
C GLN A 194 -10.23 -36.53 1.61
N ALA A 195 -9.41 -37.04 2.53
CA ALA A 195 -7.96 -36.82 2.57
C ALA A 195 -7.15 -37.58 1.49
N GLU A 196 -7.78 -38.03 0.40
CA GLU A 196 -7.07 -38.43 -0.81
C GLU A 196 -7.32 -37.40 -1.91
N GLN A 197 -6.25 -36.70 -2.29
CA GLN A 197 -6.15 -35.82 -3.46
C GLN A 197 -6.82 -34.44 -3.34
N ARG A 198 -6.08 -33.51 -2.74
CA ARG A 198 -5.59 -32.32 -3.43
C ARG A 198 -4.60 -31.63 -2.49
N VAL A 199 -3.32 -31.86 -2.75
CA VAL A 199 -2.36 -30.77 -2.80
C VAL A 199 -3.09 -29.68 -3.59
N GLU A 200 -3.74 -28.72 -2.90
CA GLU A 200 -4.49 -27.66 -3.59
C GLU A 200 -3.55 -27.04 -4.61
N ASP A 201 -4.05 -26.78 -5.82
CA ASP A 201 -3.22 -26.27 -6.91
C ASP A 201 -2.45 -25.02 -6.43
N GLY A 202 -1.13 -25.17 -6.17
CA GLY A 202 -0.29 -24.13 -5.57
C GLY A 202 0.38 -24.47 -4.23
N ILE A 203 -0.04 -25.51 -3.49
CA ILE A 203 0.58 -25.92 -2.21
C ILE A 203 1.45 -27.16 -2.42
N ALA A 204 2.78 -27.05 -2.45
CA ALA A 204 3.60 -28.26 -2.44
C ALA A 204 3.64 -28.94 -1.07
N ALA A 205 3.85 -30.26 -1.05
CA ALA A 205 4.08 -31.00 0.18
C ALA A 205 5.27 -30.40 0.97
N GLY A 206 5.05 -30.08 2.25
CA GLY A 206 6.05 -29.48 3.14
C GLY A 206 6.24 -27.97 2.96
N GLN A 207 5.40 -27.29 2.20
CA GLN A 207 5.40 -25.84 2.09
C GLN A 207 5.00 -25.17 3.42
N MET A 208 5.84 -24.25 3.88
CA MET A 208 5.71 -23.51 5.15
C MET A 208 5.56 -21.99 4.94
N ILE A 209 5.64 -21.54 3.69
CA ILE A 209 5.44 -20.13 3.32
C ILE A 209 4.38 -20.04 2.23
N ALA A 210 3.62 -18.96 2.21
CA ALA A 210 2.46 -18.82 1.35
C ALA A 210 2.80 -18.82 -0.15
N PHE A 211 3.84 -18.08 -0.53
CA PHE A 211 4.34 -18.03 -1.91
C PHE A 211 5.85 -18.26 -1.92
N ARG A 212 6.32 -19.33 -2.58
CA ARG A 212 7.76 -19.63 -2.72
C ARG A 212 8.35 -19.06 -3.99
N THR A 213 7.50 -18.88 -5.00
CA THR A 213 7.87 -18.30 -6.28
C THR A 213 6.83 -17.27 -6.69
N GLU A 214 7.20 -16.32 -7.54
CA GLU A 214 6.25 -15.37 -8.13
C GLU A 214 5.14 -16.10 -8.91
N GLN A 215 5.44 -17.28 -9.45
CA GLN A 215 4.45 -18.12 -10.14
C GLN A 215 3.44 -18.74 -9.18
N ASP A 216 3.82 -19.05 -7.94
CA ASP A 216 2.88 -19.55 -6.92
C ASP A 216 1.78 -18.52 -6.67
N PHE A 217 2.16 -17.24 -6.53
CA PHE A 217 1.21 -16.15 -6.35
C PHE A 217 0.21 -16.05 -7.50
N ILE A 218 0.68 -16.08 -8.76
CA ILE A 218 -0.20 -16.05 -9.93
C ILE A 218 -1.11 -17.29 -9.99
N THR A 219 -0.59 -18.46 -9.59
CA THR A 219 -1.37 -19.71 -9.57
C THR A 219 -2.51 -19.62 -8.56
N VAL A 220 -2.23 -19.14 -7.35
CA VAL A 220 -3.24 -18.97 -6.29
C VAL A 220 -4.24 -17.87 -6.65
N LEU A 221 -3.80 -16.75 -7.22
CA LEU A 221 -4.70 -15.71 -7.71
C LEU A 221 -5.66 -16.26 -8.76
N ASN A 222 -5.16 -17.02 -9.73
CA ASN A 222 -6.00 -17.68 -10.74
C ASN A 222 -6.93 -18.73 -10.13
N LEU A 223 -6.49 -19.47 -9.12
CA LEU A 223 -7.34 -20.41 -8.37
C LEU A 223 -8.53 -19.65 -7.75
N PHE A 224 -8.28 -18.51 -7.09
CA PHE A 224 -9.33 -17.71 -6.48
C PHE A 224 -10.27 -17.08 -7.51
N VAL A 225 -9.73 -16.55 -8.61
CA VAL A 225 -10.53 -15.98 -9.72
C VAL A 225 -11.46 -17.04 -10.34
N ASN A 226 -10.99 -18.29 -10.47
CA ASN A 226 -11.77 -19.38 -11.08
C ASN A 226 -12.63 -20.15 -10.08
N ASN A 227 -12.35 -20.05 -8.78
CA ASN A 227 -13.03 -20.77 -7.73
C ASN A 227 -13.39 -19.84 -6.54
N PRO A 228 -14.50 -19.10 -6.63
CA PRO A 228 -14.91 -18.15 -5.59
C PRO A 228 -15.24 -18.82 -4.26
N GLU A 229 -15.60 -20.12 -4.25
CA GLU A 229 -15.82 -20.87 -3.01
C GLU A 229 -14.50 -21.06 -2.24
N THR A 230 -13.42 -21.42 -2.93
CA THR A 230 -12.09 -21.50 -2.32
C THR A 230 -11.62 -20.13 -1.84
N ALA A 231 -11.79 -19.08 -2.65
CA ALA A 231 -11.47 -17.72 -2.24
C ALA A 231 -12.24 -17.31 -0.96
N ALA A 232 -13.52 -17.68 -0.83
CA ALA A 232 -14.32 -17.42 0.35
C ALA A 232 -13.79 -18.11 1.61
N GLN A 233 -13.36 -19.36 1.49
CA GLN A 233 -12.79 -20.11 2.62
C GLN A 233 -11.54 -19.42 3.16
N TYR A 234 -10.64 -18.98 2.29
CA TYR A 234 -9.45 -18.26 2.71
C TYR A 234 -9.76 -16.84 3.18
N ALA A 235 -10.71 -16.12 2.57
CA ALA A 235 -11.10 -14.78 3.03
C ALA A 235 -11.62 -14.77 4.48
N MET A 236 -12.20 -15.87 4.97
CA MET A 236 -12.61 -16.02 6.37
C MET A 236 -11.43 -16.12 7.36
N LEU A 237 -10.22 -16.43 6.87
CA LEU A 237 -9.00 -16.48 7.67
C LEU A 237 -8.25 -15.13 7.73
N ALA A 238 -8.70 -14.13 6.95
CA ALA A 238 -8.13 -12.79 6.98
C ALA A 238 -8.45 -12.05 8.28
N ASP A 239 -7.74 -10.95 8.56
CA ASP A 239 -8.01 -10.13 9.73
C ASP A 239 -9.46 -9.57 9.69
N PRO A 240 -10.28 -9.83 10.71
CA PRO A 240 -11.68 -9.38 10.74
C PRO A 240 -11.81 -7.85 10.75
N THR A 241 -10.84 -7.12 11.28
CA THR A 241 -10.82 -5.65 11.25
C THR A 241 -10.59 -5.15 9.82
N ARG A 242 -9.77 -5.84 9.01
CA ARG A 242 -9.56 -5.49 7.60
C ARG A 242 -10.78 -5.80 6.74
N ALA A 243 -11.45 -6.92 7.00
CA ALA A 243 -12.71 -7.24 6.32
C ALA A 243 -13.77 -6.14 6.54
N GLN A 244 -13.94 -5.69 7.79
CA GLN A 244 -14.86 -4.59 8.12
C GLN A 244 -14.48 -3.29 7.40
N LEU A 245 -13.19 -2.97 7.37
CA LEU A 245 -12.68 -1.74 6.75
C LEU A 245 -12.88 -1.73 5.23
N LEU A 246 -12.79 -2.88 4.58
CA LEU A 246 -13.10 -3.05 3.16
C LEU A 246 -14.62 -3.16 2.88
N GLY A 247 -15.46 -2.99 3.91
CA GLY A 247 -16.92 -3.04 3.77
C GLY A 247 -17.49 -4.46 3.68
N TYR A 248 -16.68 -5.49 3.92
CA TYR A 248 -17.14 -6.87 3.99
C TYR A 248 -17.52 -7.19 5.42
N VAL A 249 -18.83 -7.17 5.69
CA VAL A 249 -19.35 -7.87 6.86
C VAL A 249 -19.24 -9.36 6.54
N ALA A 250 -18.57 -10.13 7.39
CA ALA A 250 -18.48 -11.59 7.28
C ALA A 250 -19.86 -12.26 7.53
N THR A 251 -20.88 -11.91 6.75
CA THR A 251 -22.19 -12.55 6.79
C THR A 251 -22.21 -13.76 5.87
N GLY A 252 -21.27 -14.70 6.05
CA GLY A 252 -21.32 -16.10 5.57
C GLY A 252 -21.80 -16.36 4.13
N GLY A 253 -21.71 -15.38 3.25
CA GLY A 253 -22.41 -15.37 1.97
C GLY A 253 -21.48 -15.75 0.83
N THR A 254 -21.18 -17.03 0.69
CA THR A 254 -20.51 -17.60 -0.50
C THR A 254 -21.29 -17.35 -1.80
N GLY A 255 -22.55 -16.90 -1.72
CA GLY A 255 -23.46 -16.77 -2.86
C GLY A 255 -23.38 -15.48 -3.68
N GLN A 256 -22.48 -14.53 -3.38
CA GLN A 256 -22.47 -13.24 -4.08
C GLN A 256 -21.69 -13.25 -5.41
N PHE A 257 -20.63 -14.06 -5.54
CA PHE A 257 -19.81 -14.11 -6.75
C PHE A 257 -19.93 -15.47 -7.43
N GLN A 258 -20.69 -15.56 -8.52
CA GLN A 258 -20.75 -16.78 -9.33
C GLN A 258 -19.48 -16.96 -10.17
N ARG A 259 -18.87 -15.85 -10.61
CA ARG A 259 -17.54 -15.75 -11.23
C ARG A 259 -17.00 -14.32 -11.05
N PHE A 260 -15.70 -14.18 -10.85
CA PHE A 260 -15.04 -12.89 -10.95
C PHE A 260 -14.95 -12.46 -12.42
N SER A 261 -15.15 -11.17 -12.67
CA SER A 261 -15.16 -10.55 -13.99
C SER A 261 -13.89 -9.76 -14.29
N VAL A 262 -13.00 -9.67 -13.29
CA VAL A 262 -11.68 -9.05 -13.40
C VAL A 262 -10.67 -9.98 -14.05
N ASP A 263 -9.78 -9.40 -14.86
CA ASP A 263 -8.60 -10.04 -15.40
C ASP A 263 -7.37 -9.18 -15.07
N PHE A 264 -6.21 -9.80 -15.03
CA PHE A 264 -4.98 -9.18 -14.52
C PHE A 264 -3.82 -9.33 -15.51
N ASP A 265 -2.94 -8.32 -15.56
CA ASP A 265 -1.70 -8.41 -16.32
C ASP A 265 -0.69 -9.26 -15.54
N GLN A 266 -0.82 -10.58 -15.68
CA GLN A 266 0.04 -11.53 -14.99
C GLN A 266 1.51 -11.36 -15.36
N THR A 267 1.82 -10.79 -16.53
CA THR A 267 3.21 -10.58 -16.95
C THR A 267 3.83 -9.44 -16.17
N GLU A 268 3.13 -8.32 -16.06
CA GLU A 268 3.60 -7.17 -15.31
C GLU A 268 3.59 -7.45 -13.80
N MET A 269 2.56 -8.11 -13.29
CA MET A 269 2.51 -8.51 -11.88
C MET A 269 3.71 -9.37 -11.48
N ARG A 270 4.09 -10.36 -12.28
CA ARG A 270 5.28 -11.20 -11.99
C ARG A 270 6.57 -10.37 -11.88
N ARG A 271 6.69 -9.30 -12.67
CA ARG A 271 7.85 -8.40 -12.59
C ARG A 271 7.81 -7.54 -11.34
N LYS A 272 6.61 -7.17 -10.90
CA LYS A 272 6.36 -6.22 -9.81
C LYS A 272 6.17 -6.88 -8.45
N ILE A 273 6.06 -8.20 -8.32
CA ILE A 273 6.02 -8.87 -7.01
C ILE A 273 7.38 -9.43 -6.60
N SER A 274 7.58 -9.62 -5.30
CA SER A 274 8.67 -10.39 -4.71
C SER A 274 8.14 -11.33 -3.64
N VAL A 275 8.70 -12.53 -3.58
CA VAL A 275 8.45 -13.52 -2.52
C VAL A 275 9.52 -13.47 -1.41
N ASP A 276 10.59 -12.71 -1.63
CA ASP A 276 11.67 -12.54 -0.67
C ASP A 276 11.19 -11.79 0.58
N ILE A 277 11.95 -11.91 1.66
CA ILE A 277 11.74 -11.08 2.84
C ILE A 277 12.59 -9.80 2.65
N PRO A 278 12.00 -8.60 2.62
CA PRO A 278 12.75 -7.35 2.52
C PRO A 278 13.75 -7.27 3.68
N ARG A 279 14.98 -6.92 3.35
CA ARG A 279 16.06 -6.72 4.33
C ARG A 279 16.24 -5.24 4.65
N VAL A 280 15.13 -4.57 4.94
CA VAL A 280 15.14 -3.15 5.31
C VAL A 280 15.10 -3.04 6.82
N PHE A 281 16.11 -2.38 7.37
CA PHE A 281 16.28 -2.21 8.80
C PHE A 281 16.26 -0.73 9.15
N ARG A 282 15.52 -0.42 10.21
CA ARG A 282 15.63 0.86 10.90
C ARG A 282 16.69 0.72 11.99
N ILE A 283 17.77 1.48 11.84
CA ILE A 283 18.88 1.56 12.79
C ILE A 283 18.75 2.90 13.52
N SER A 284 18.68 2.87 14.84
CA SER A 284 18.66 4.09 15.66
C SER A 284 19.84 4.10 16.62
N ALA A 285 20.55 5.22 16.67
CA ALA A 285 21.68 5.46 17.54
C ALA A 285 21.46 6.74 18.33
N THR A 286 21.42 6.63 19.66
CA THR A 286 21.31 7.78 20.56
C THR A 286 22.66 8.06 21.20
N GLY A 287 23.16 9.29 21.01
CA GLY A 287 24.39 9.78 21.63
C GLY A 287 24.08 10.92 22.58
N SER A 288 24.90 11.07 23.63
CA SER A 288 24.82 12.21 24.54
C SER A 288 26.19 12.86 24.72
N PHE A 289 26.19 14.20 24.78
CA PHE A 289 27.37 15.00 25.09
C PHE A 289 26.97 16.16 26.01
N GLY A 290 27.44 16.11 27.26
CA GLY A 290 27.01 17.04 28.30
C GLY A 290 25.52 16.88 28.63
N ILE A 291 24.75 17.95 28.43
CA ILE A 291 23.28 17.97 28.61
C ILE A 291 22.50 17.69 27.31
N ALA A 292 23.19 17.62 26.16
CA ALA A 292 22.55 17.37 24.89
C ALA A 292 22.47 15.88 24.63
N THR A 293 21.27 15.41 24.25
CA THR A 293 21.03 14.06 23.75
C THR A 293 20.54 14.20 22.32
N ARG A 294 21.11 13.42 21.41
CA ARG A 294 20.68 13.37 20.01
C ARG A 294 20.42 11.94 19.60
N THR A 295 19.40 11.73 18.77
CA THR A 295 19.08 10.42 18.21
C THR A 295 19.15 10.48 16.70
N ILE A 296 20.02 9.68 16.10
CA ILE A 296 20.08 9.50 14.66
C ILE A 296 19.32 8.22 14.33
N THR A 297 18.33 8.33 13.45
CA THR A 297 17.64 7.18 12.87
C THR A 297 18.00 7.10 11.40
N ALA A 298 18.47 5.94 10.94
CA ALA A 298 18.71 5.65 9.54
C ALA A 298 17.88 4.43 9.13
N VAL A 299 17.36 4.45 7.90
CA VAL A 299 16.74 3.28 7.27
C VAL A 299 17.68 2.79 6.18
N VAL A 300 18.04 1.51 6.26
CA VAL A 300 19.03 0.88 5.39
C VAL A 300 18.41 -0.32 4.71
N ASP A 301 18.53 -0.37 3.39
CA ASP A 301 18.14 -1.51 2.57
C ASP A 301 19.34 -2.42 2.27
N PHE A 302 19.39 -3.57 2.94
CA PHE A 302 20.42 -4.59 2.70
C PHE A 302 20.09 -5.51 1.53
N THR A 303 18.96 -5.32 0.83
CA THR A 303 18.73 -5.97 -0.47
C THR A 303 19.56 -5.31 -1.58
N GLN A 304 19.91 -4.03 -1.43
CA GLN A 304 20.75 -3.24 -2.34
C GLN A 304 22.14 -2.94 -1.74
N ASP A 305 22.86 -3.95 -1.27
CA ASP A 305 24.21 -3.81 -0.70
C ASP A 305 24.34 -2.81 0.49
N GLY A 306 23.25 -2.57 1.21
CA GLY A 306 23.23 -1.66 2.35
C GLY A 306 23.04 -0.19 1.97
N ARG A 307 22.34 0.09 0.87
CA ARG A 307 21.93 1.45 0.48
C ARG A 307 21.17 2.11 1.64
N MET A 308 21.66 3.27 2.08
CA MET A 308 20.92 4.11 3.01
C MET A 308 19.79 4.79 2.24
N LEU A 309 18.55 4.55 2.68
CA LEU A 309 17.34 5.09 2.05
C LEU A 309 17.08 6.51 2.56
N TYR A 310 17.12 6.69 3.88
CA TYR A 310 17.05 8.00 4.51
C TYR A 310 17.70 7.98 5.90
N TYR A 311 18.06 9.15 6.42
CA TYR A 311 18.37 9.33 7.83
C TYR A 311 17.78 10.63 8.39
N ARG A 312 17.56 10.66 9.70
CA ARG A 312 17.09 11.85 10.42
C ARG A 312 17.73 11.94 11.79
N GLU A 313 18.05 13.16 12.18
CA GLU A 313 18.52 13.53 13.52
C GLU A 313 17.37 14.14 14.33
N TYR A 314 17.26 13.74 15.60
CA TYR A 314 16.33 14.25 16.61
C TYR A 314 17.10 14.82 17.80
#